data_AF-X1GUL9-F1
#
_entry.id   AF-X1GUL9-F1
#
_cell.length_a   1.000
_cell.length_b   1.000
_cell.length_c   1.000
_cell.angle_alpha   90.00
_cell.angle_beta   90.00
_cell.angle_gamma   90.00
#
_symmetry.space_group_name_H-M   'P 1'
#
loop_
_entity.id
_entity.type
_entity.pdbx_description
1 polymer ?
#
loop_
_entity_poly.entity_id
_entity_poly.type
_entity_poly.pdbx_seq_one_letter_code
_entity_poly.pdbx_strand_id
1 'polypeptide(L)'
;ASNVAQGFFKIGPQRITQIFKEVEKLTRGMSGGMWDNWCNKLAEKDLVDQDTADSLKELSDYPFPWGAILMVMTILKVKMTDLEVLMNIYSLDRQYDVMGRTTPHPAPVQVLVQSAIIDPGRTTENRVELKKHGFDETQIDNLFLAAYRTLDEGTLRILYLRGEIDESRLYERMRELGYTDIRTGEMAKTWKTIPGPADLLHMVAKEAFEPDMYTLLGLDQGFPTEQMPSMEAHGLSRYWAEKYWIAHWDQPSIGQGFEMLHRDVIGLPELDLLFRAVEIPPYWR
;
A
#
# COMPACT_ATOMS: atom_id res chain seq x y z
N ALA A 1 1.32 -68.24 -1.83
CA ALA A 1 -0.06 -68.15 -2.35
C ALA A 1 -0.93 -69.24 -1.72
N SER A 2 -0.98 -69.27 -0.39
CA SER A 2 -1.55 -70.37 0.41
C SER A 2 -2.40 -69.81 1.55
N ASN A 3 -3.41 -70.58 1.92
CA ASN A 3 -4.36 -70.41 3.04
C ASN A 3 -5.57 -69.48 2.86
N VAL A 4 -5.52 -68.41 2.06
CA VAL A 4 -6.75 -67.62 1.78
C VAL A 4 -7.58 -68.28 0.68
N ALA A 5 -6.95 -68.72 -0.42
CA ALA A 5 -7.63 -69.38 -1.53
C ALA A 5 -8.17 -70.79 -1.18
N GLN A 6 -7.52 -71.52 -0.26
CA GLN A 6 -7.99 -72.84 0.18
C GLN A 6 -9.12 -72.78 1.24
N GLY A 7 -9.21 -71.70 2.02
CA GLY A 7 -10.33 -71.46 2.94
C GLY A 7 -11.65 -71.19 2.20
N PHE A 8 -11.57 -70.53 1.04
CA PHE A 8 -12.73 -70.25 0.19
C PHE A 8 -13.38 -71.52 -0.40
N PHE A 9 -12.58 -72.54 -0.75
CA PHE A 9 -13.10 -73.78 -1.36
C PHE A 9 -13.64 -74.82 -0.36
N LYS A 10 -13.44 -74.64 0.96
CA LYS A 10 -13.95 -75.56 2.01
C LYS A 10 -15.26 -75.12 2.68
N ILE A 11 -15.78 -73.94 2.32
CA ILE A 11 -17.14 -73.52 2.68
C ILE A 11 -18.07 -74.24 1.70
N GLY A 12 -18.56 -75.42 2.09
CA GLY A 12 -19.28 -76.32 1.18
C GLY A 12 -20.48 -75.67 0.45
N PRO A 13 -21.01 -76.34 -0.60
CA PRO A 13 -22.11 -75.82 -1.42
C PRO A 13 -23.30 -75.32 -0.59
N GLN A 14 -23.57 -75.96 0.56
CA GLN A 14 -24.68 -75.62 1.44
C GLN A 14 -24.55 -74.26 2.15
N ARG A 15 -23.35 -73.86 2.62
CA ARG A 15 -23.14 -72.54 3.26
C ARG A 15 -23.14 -71.41 2.24
N ILE A 16 -22.57 -71.65 1.07
CA ILE A 16 -22.66 -70.74 -0.08
C ILE A 16 -24.13 -70.57 -0.49
N THR A 17 -24.90 -71.66 -0.55
CA THR A 17 -26.35 -71.60 -0.82
C THR A 17 -27.11 -70.85 0.29
N GLN A 18 -26.68 -70.95 1.55
CA GLN A 18 -27.29 -70.24 2.68
C GLN A 18 -26.98 -68.74 2.66
N ILE A 19 -25.73 -68.37 2.37
CA ILE A 19 -25.32 -66.98 2.13
C ILE A 19 -26.09 -66.41 0.94
N PHE A 20 -26.21 -67.16 -0.16
CA PHE A 20 -27.00 -66.75 -1.30
C PHE A 20 -28.49 -66.61 -0.96
N LYS A 21 -29.09 -67.48 -0.15
CA LYS A 21 -30.47 -67.31 0.32
C LYS A 21 -30.67 -66.09 1.22
N GLU A 22 -29.72 -65.79 2.09
CA GLU A 22 -29.78 -64.60 2.95
C GLU A 22 -29.52 -63.30 2.16
N VAL A 23 -28.60 -63.33 1.19
CA VAL A 23 -28.38 -62.25 0.22
C VAL A 23 -29.61 -62.08 -0.69
N GLU A 24 -30.25 -63.17 -1.14
CA GLU A 24 -31.49 -63.14 -1.92
C GLU A 24 -32.65 -62.54 -1.12
N LYS A 25 -32.77 -62.85 0.17
CA LYS A 25 -33.74 -62.18 1.07
C LYS A 25 -33.46 -60.69 1.22
N LEU A 26 -32.20 -60.33 1.45
CA LEU A 26 -31.79 -58.93 1.65
C LEU A 26 -31.99 -58.09 0.39
N THR A 27 -31.81 -58.70 -0.79
CA THR A 27 -31.91 -58.03 -2.10
C THR A 27 -33.28 -58.09 -2.76
N ARG A 28 -34.12 -59.09 -2.46
CA ARG A 28 -35.56 -59.07 -2.81
C ARG A 28 -36.29 -57.88 -2.19
N GLY A 29 -35.85 -57.39 -1.03
CA GLY A 29 -36.36 -56.16 -0.43
C GLY A 29 -35.91 -54.88 -1.15
N MET A 30 -34.83 -54.94 -1.95
CA MET A 30 -34.21 -53.80 -2.63
C MET A 30 -34.43 -53.79 -4.15
N SER A 31 -35.06 -54.80 -4.74
CA SER A 31 -35.16 -54.94 -6.21
C SER A 31 -36.08 -53.90 -6.86
N GLY A 32 -35.63 -53.36 -8.00
CA GLY A 32 -36.37 -52.43 -8.85
C GLY A 32 -36.42 -51.02 -8.27
N GLY A 33 -37.57 -50.63 -7.71
CA GLY A 33 -37.84 -49.24 -7.34
C GLY A 33 -37.09 -48.72 -6.09
N MET A 34 -36.68 -49.59 -5.17
CA MET A 34 -35.97 -49.15 -3.95
C MET A 34 -34.50 -48.81 -4.23
N TRP A 35 -33.85 -49.58 -5.10
CA TRP A 35 -32.49 -49.32 -5.55
C TRP A 35 -32.40 -48.04 -6.38
N ASP A 36 -33.30 -47.87 -7.34
CA ASP A 36 -33.34 -46.66 -8.16
C ASP A 36 -33.59 -45.41 -7.32
N ASN A 37 -34.47 -45.51 -6.32
CA ASN A 37 -34.71 -44.44 -5.35
C ASN A 37 -33.48 -44.17 -4.48
N TRP A 38 -32.73 -45.19 -4.10
CA TRP A 38 -31.47 -44.99 -3.37
C TRP A 38 -30.41 -44.30 -4.24
N CYS A 39 -30.22 -44.73 -5.49
CA CYS A 39 -29.33 -44.08 -6.47
C CYS A 39 -29.74 -42.62 -6.73
N ASN A 40 -31.03 -42.36 -6.94
CA ASN A 40 -31.56 -41.00 -7.10
C ASN A 40 -31.31 -40.13 -5.87
N LYS A 41 -31.48 -40.69 -4.65
CA LYS A 41 -31.17 -39.98 -3.40
C LYS A 41 -29.69 -39.70 -3.20
N LEU A 42 -28.79 -40.47 -3.82
CA LEU A 42 -27.36 -40.14 -3.81
C LEU A 42 -27.08 -38.94 -4.70
N ALA A 43 -27.69 -38.88 -5.89
CA ALA A 43 -27.58 -37.73 -6.79
C ALA A 43 -28.24 -36.46 -6.22
N GLU A 44 -29.43 -36.58 -5.61
CA GLU A 44 -30.13 -35.46 -4.95
C GLU A 44 -29.32 -34.85 -3.80
N LYS A 45 -28.49 -35.66 -3.15
CA LYS A 45 -27.60 -35.23 -2.06
C LYS A 45 -26.22 -34.79 -2.53
N ASP A 46 -26.01 -34.66 -3.84
CA ASP A 46 -24.73 -34.35 -4.48
C ASP A 46 -23.58 -35.30 -4.05
N LEU A 47 -23.89 -36.53 -3.65
CA LEU A 47 -22.89 -37.53 -3.26
C LEU A 47 -22.28 -38.25 -4.47
N VAL A 48 -23.01 -38.29 -5.58
CA VAL A 48 -22.57 -38.77 -6.90
C VAL A 48 -23.24 -37.91 -7.97
N ASP A 49 -22.63 -37.77 -9.14
CA ASP A 49 -23.30 -37.13 -10.27
C ASP A 49 -24.44 -38.01 -10.82
N GLN A 50 -25.33 -37.38 -11.59
CA GLN A 50 -26.52 -38.04 -12.15
C GLN A 50 -26.15 -39.21 -13.09
N ASP A 51 -25.09 -39.06 -13.88
CA ASP A 51 -24.62 -40.11 -14.81
C ASP A 51 -24.12 -41.35 -14.07
N THR A 52 -23.43 -41.15 -12.94
CA THR A 52 -23.00 -42.21 -12.03
C THR A 52 -24.19 -42.86 -11.34
N ALA A 53 -25.16 -42.08 -10.87
CA ALA A 53 -26.39 -42.64 -10.29
C ALA A 53 -27.17 -43.49 -11.30
N ASP A 54 -27.24 -43.07 -12.56
CA ASP A 54 -27.89 -43.82 -13.63
C ASP A 54 -27.13 -45.11 -13.97
N SER A 55 -25.79 -45.06 -14.02
CA SER A 55 -24.93 -46.25 -14.19
C SER A 55 -25.08 -47.26 -13.05
N LEU A 56 -25.35 -46.80 -11.82
CA LEU A 56 -25.58 -47.68 -10.68
C LEU A 56 -26.93 -48.39 -10.76
N LYS A 57 -27.96 -47.81 -11.39
CA LYS A 57 -29.29 -48.44 -11.55
C LYS A 57 -29.20 -49.73 -12.37
N GLU A 58 -28.33 -49.75 -13.38
CA GLU A 58 -28.07 -50.93 -14.24
C GLU A 58 -27.54 -52.14 -13.45
N LEU A 59 -27.01 -51.94 -12.24
CA LEU A 59 -26.61 -53.06 -11.36
C LEU A 59 -27.79 -53.93 -10.92
N SER A 60 -29.01 -53.40 -10.96
CA SER A 60 -30.23 -54.15 -10.65
C SER A 60 -30.63 -55.15 -11.75
N ASP A 61 -30.13 -54.96 -12.98
CA ASP A 61 -30.40 -55.83 -14.13
C ASP A 61 -29.47 -57.05 -14.19
N TYR A 62 -28.43 -57.09 -13.35
CA TYR A 62 -27.50 -58.22 -13.31
C TYR A 62 -28.14 -59.46 -12.69
N PRO A 63 -27.89 -60.67 -13.27
CA PRO A 63 -28.47 -61.90 -12.77
C PRO A 63 -27.96 -62.24 -11.36
N PHE A 64 -28.85 -62.83 -10.57
CA PHE A 64 -28.49 -63.38 -9.26
C PHE A 64 -27.41 -64.45 -9.39
N PRO A 65 -26.38 -64.48 -8.52
CA PRO A 65 -26.20 -63.67 -7.30
C PRO A 65 -25.35 -62.41 -7.45
N TRP A 66 -24.83 -62.14 -8.65
CA TRP A 66 -23.81 -61.10 -8.84
C TRP A 66 -24.36 -59.68 -8.72
N GLY A 67 -25.57 -59.40 -9.24
CA GLY A 67 -26.20 -58.09 -9.08
C GLY A 67 -26.38 -57.70 -7.61
N ALA A 68 -26.85 -58.65 -6.79
CA ALA A 68 -27.01 -58.48 -5.35
C ALA A 68 -25.68 -58.18 -4.62
N ILE A 69 -24.61 -58.89 -4.97
CA ILE A 69 -23.28 -58.66 -4.38
C ILE A 69 -22.74 -57.28 -4.77
N LEU A 70 -22.87 -56.90 -6.04
CA LEU A 70 -22.40 -55.62 -6.54
C LEU A 70 -23.13 -54.44 -5.88
N MET A 71 -24.45 -54.53 -5.71
CA MET A 71 -25.24 -53.51 -5.01
C MET A 71 -24.76 -53.30 -3.57
N VAL A 72 -24.54 -54.39 -2.81
CA VAL A 72 -24.04 -54.31 -1.42
C VAL A 72 -22.63 -53.72 -1.36
N MET A 73 -21.76 -54.11 -2.29
CA MET A 73 -20.40 -53.56 -2.38
C MET A 73 -20.41 -52.05 -2.70
N THR A 74 -21.30 -51.61 -3.58
CA THR A 74 -21.50 -50.19 -3.88
C THR A 74 -21.98 -49.42 -2.66
N ILE A 75 -22.99 -49.92 -1.93
CA ILE A 75 -23.47 -49.28 -0.69
C ILE A 75 -22.32 -49.13 0.33
N LEU A 76 -21.55 -50.20 0.53
CA LEU A 76 -20.39 -50.19 1.43
C LEU A 76 -19.34 -49.17 1.00
N LYS A 77 -19.02 -49.11 -0.29
CA LYS A 77 -18.04 -48.18 -0.83
C LYS A 77 -18.48 -46.72 -0.64
N VAL A 78 -19.73 -46.39 -0.97
CA VAL A 78 -20.28 -45.04 -0.77
C VAL A 78 -20.22 -44.65 0.71
N LYS A 79 -20.61 -45.57 1.62
CA LYS A 79 -20.55 -45.31 3.06
C LYS A 79 -19.14 -45.16 3.62
N MET A 80 -18.17 -45.91 3.08
CA MET A 80 -16.76 -45.74 3.43
C MET A 80 -16.23 -44.40 2.95
N THR A 81 -16.58 -43.96 1.73
CA THR A 81 -16.19 -42.64 1.22
C THR A 81 -16.80 -41.51 2.03
N ASP A 82 -18.09 -41.58 2.41
CA ASP A 82 -18.72 -40.62 3.33
C ASP A 82 -17.93 -40.52 4.65
N LEU A 83 -17.52 -41.66 5.22
CA LEU A 83 -16.76 -41.73 6.45
C LEU A 83 -15.35 -41.14 6.29
N GLU A 84 -14.67 -41.43 5.17
CA GLU A 84 -13.36 -40.87 4.84
C GLU A 84 -13.41 -39.33 4.72
N VAL A 85 -14.42 -38.79 4.04
CA VAL A 85 -14.62 -37.34 3.91
C VAL A 85 -14.83 -36.71 5.28
N LEU A 86 -15.68 -37.30 6.11
CA LEU A 86 -15.97 -36.80 7.45
C LEU A 86 -14.73 -36.87 8.36
N MET A 87 -13.98 -37.98 8.31
CA MET A 87 -12.72 -38.13 9.03
C MET A 87 -11.64 -37.15 8.55
N ASN A 88 -11.57 -36.88 7.24
CA ASN A 88 -10.65 -35.89 6.68
C ASN A 88 -10.93 -34.49 7.22
N ILE A 89 -12.20 -34.05 7.23
CA ILE A 89 -12.62 -32.75 7.79
C ILE A 89 -12.24 -32.64 9.27
N TYR A 90 -12.53 -33.67 10.08
CA TYR A 90 -12.15 -33.66 11.50
C TYR A 90 -10.64 -33.73 11.74
N SER A 91 -9.88 -34.30 10.80
CA SER A 91 -8.43 -34.41 10.92
C SER A 91 -7.69 -33.16 10.50
N LEU A 92 -8.31 -32.22 9.77
CA LEU A 92 -7.65 -31.03 9.23
C LEU A 92 -7.07 -30.13 10.34
N ASP A 93 -7.84 -29.82 11.38
CA ASP A 93 -7.34 -29.00 12.51
C ASP A 93 -6.17 -29.68 13.23
N ARG A 94 -6.22 -31.01 13.34
CA ARG A 94 -5.14 -31.80 13.94
C ARG A 94 -3.92 -31.87 13.02
N GLN A 95 -4.12 -31.92 11.70
CA GLN A 95 -3.05 -31.82 10.71
C GLN A 95 -2.40 -30.43 10.78
N TYR A 96 -3.17 -29.34 10.90
CA TYR A 96 -2.64 -27.99 11.08
C TYR A 96 -1.85 -27.82 12.38
N ASP A 97 -2.36 -28.34 13.50
CA ASP A 97 -1.65 -28.30 14.79
C ASP A 97 -0.36 -29.15 14.75
N VAL A 98 -0.40 -30.32 14.11
CA VAL A 98 0.79 -31.16 13.90
C VAL A 98 1.77 -30.48 12.94
N MET A 99 1.32 -29.89 11.82
CA MET A 99 2.16 -29.14 10.89
C MET A 99 2.78 -27.92 11.55
N GLY A 100 2.03 -27.18 12.37
CA GLY A 100 2.54 -26.06 13.16
C GLY A 100 3.66 -26.47 14.13
N ARG A 101 3.61 -27.70 14.66
CA ARG A 101 4.63 -28.26 15.57
C ARG A 101 5.80 -28.93 14.86
N THR A 102 5.59 -29.52 13.69
CA THR A 102 6.59 -30.35 13.00
C THR A 102 7.30 -29.63 11.86
N THR A 103 6.63 -28.68 11.22
CA THR A 103 7.16 -27.81 10.16
C THR A 103 6.70 -26.37 10.43
N PRO A 104 7.22 -25.71 11.48
CA PRO A 104 6.91 -24.31 11.71
C PRO A 104 7.31 -23.52 10.46
N HIS A 105 6.36 -22.81 9.87
CA HIS A 105 6.64 -21.77 8.87
C HIS A 105 6.70 -20.45 9.63
N PRO A 106 7.88 -20.07 10.16
CA PRO A 106 7.97 -18.86 10.95
C PRO A 106 7.59 -17.66 10.06
N ALA A 107 6.92 -16.68 10.65
CA ALA A 107 6.50 -15.50 9.92
C ALA A 107 7.73 -14.82 9.27
N PRO A 108 7.62 -14.30 8.04
CA PRO A 108 8.73 -13.61 7.41
C PRO A 108 9.25 -12.46 8.28
N VAL A 109 10.56 -12.28 8.34
CA VAL A 109 11.25 -11.23 9.14
C VAL A 109 10.61 -9.86 8.94
N GLN A 110 10.33 -9.49 7.69
CA GLN A 110 9.71 -8.21 7.36
C GLN A 110 8.33 -8.04 7.99
N VAL A 111 7.52 -9.11 8.08
CA VAL A 111 6.19 -9.08 8.71
C VAL A 111 6.32 -8.93 10.22
N LEU A 112 7.29 -9.61 10.84
CA LEU A 112 7.56 -9.48 12.28
C LEU A 112 8.00 -8.05 12.65
N VAL A 113 8.88 -7.44 11.85
CA VAL A 113 9.32 -6.06 12.07
C VAL A 113 8.18 -5.07 11.82
N GLN A 114 7.46 -5.19 10.70
CA GLN A 114 6.35 -4.27 10.37
C GLN A 114 5.20 -4.36 11.38
N SER A 115 4.82 -5.56 11.81
CA SER A 115 3.74 -5.72 12.79
C SER A 115 4.12 -5.15 14.16
N ALA A 116 5.38 -5.21 14.56
CA ALA A 116 5.87 -4.57 15.78
C ALA A 116 5.93 -3.03 15.68
N ILE A 117 6.17 -2.47 14.48
CA ILE A 117 6.09 -1.02 14.26
C ILE A 117 4.63 -0.52 14.28
N ILE A 118 3.70 -1.30 13.70
CA ILE A 118 2.27 -0.96 13.68
C ILE A 118 1.64 -1.09 15.07
N ASP A 119 1.98 -2.15 15.81
CA ASP A 119 1.50 -2.43 17.17
C ASP A 119 2.70 -2.64 18.11
N PRO A 120 3.15 -1.58 18.81
CA PRO A 120 4.30 -1.65 19.72
C PRO A 120 4.16 -2.69 20.84
N GLY A 121 2.93 -3.08 21.20
CA GLY A 121 2.68 -4.11 22.20
C GLY A 121 3.21 -5.49 21.80
N ARG A 122 3.38 -5.75 20.49
CA ARG A 122 3.92 -7.00 19.95
C ARG A 122 5.44 -7.03 19.83
N THR A 123 6.12 -5.93 20.15
CA THR A 123 7.58 -5.82 19.98
C THR A 123 8.31 -6.92 20.73
N THR A 124 7.94 -7.21 21.98
CA THR A 124 8.62 -8.23 22.79
C THR A 124 8.48 -9.63 22.18
N GLU A 125 7.28 -10.02 21.76
CA GLU A 125 7.02 -11.32 21.13
C GLU A 125 7.76 -11.44 19.79
N ASN A 126 7.65 -10.42 18.93
CA ASN A 126 8.28 -10.42 17.62
C ASN A 126 9.80 -10.47 17.70
N ARG A 127 10.43 -9.81 18.70
CA ARG A 127 11.87 -9.93 18.94
C ARG A 127 12.26 -11.36 19.34
N VAL A 128 11.43 -12.08 20.09
CA VAL A 128 11.66 -13.51 20.41
C VAL A 128 11.57 -14.36 19.16
N GLU A 129 10.59 -14.13 18.28
CA GLU A 129 10.50 -14.86 17.00
C GLU A 129 11.71 -14.56 16.10
N LEU A 130 12.14 -13.28 16.00
CA LEU A 130 13.33 -12.89 15.25
C LEU A 130 14.61 -13.57 15.77
N LYS A 131 14.74 -13.80 17.08
CA LYS A 131 15.86 -14.61 17.61
C LYS A 131 15.83 -16.05 17.14
N LYS A 132 14.65 -16.65 16.94
CA LYS A 132 14.53 -18.02 16.38
C LYS A 132 15.00 -18.09 14.93
N HIS A 133 14.97 -16.98 14.20
CA HIS A 133 15.58 -16.86 12.88
C HIS A 133 17.12 -16.74 12.93
N GLY A 134 17.72 -16.70 14.12
CA GLY A 134 19.17 -16.64 14.31
C GLY A 134 19.74 -15.22 14.38
N PHE A 135 18.90 -14.19 14.47
CA PHE A 135 19.37 -12.82 14.65
C PHE A 135 19.76 -12.54 16.10
N ASP A 136 20.91 -11.90 16.30
CA ASP A 136 21.29 -11.31 17.59
C ASP A 136 20.53 -10.00 17.86
N GLU A 137 20.63 -9.47 19.08
CA GLU A 137 19.93 -8.23 19.47
C GLU A 137 20.32 -7.02 18.62
N THR A 138 21.60 -6.91 18.22
CA THR A 138 22.08 -5.79 17.41
C THR A 138 21.52 -5.87 15.99
N GLN A 139 21.49 -7.08 15.42
CA GLN A 139 20.87 -7.33 14.13
C GLN A 139 19.38 -7.03 14.16
N ILE A 140 18.69 -7.42 15.23
CA ILE A 140 17.27 -7.09 15.44
C ILE A 140 17.09 -5.58 15.49
N ASP A 141 17.89 -4.86 16.29
CA ASP A 141 17.81 -3.39 16.37
C ASP A 141 18.02 -2.73 15.01
N ASN A 142 18.99 -3.21 14.22
CA ASN A 142 19.23 -2.72 12.87
C ASN A 142 18.05 -3.00 11.91
N LEU A 143 17.40 -4.17 12.03
CA LEU A 143 16.20 -4.50 11.25
C LEU A 143 15.05 -3.54 11.57
N PHE A 144 14.84 -3.23 12.85
CA PHE A 144 13.85 -2.23 13.27
C PHE A 144 14.21 -0.83 12.79
N LEU A 145 15.48 -0.42 12.97
CA LEU A 145 15.97 0.88 12.54
C LEU A 145 15.76 1.10 11.03
N ALA A 146 16.09 0.09 10.22
CA ALA A 146 15.94 0.13 8.76
C ALA A 146 14.48 0.16 8.29
N ALA A 147 13.53 -0.26 9.14
CA ALA A 147 12.12 -0.31 8.81
C ALA A 147 11.35 0.97 9.17
N TYR A 148 11.95 1.89 9.93
CA TYR A 148 11.33 3.18 10.19
C TYR A 148 11.20 4.00 8.90
N ARG A 149 10.05 4.64 8.72
CA ARG A 149 9.84 5.60 7.65
C ARG A 149 10.53 6.91 8.00
N THR A 150 11.44 7.34 7.16
CA THR A 150 12.06 8.66 7.22
C THR A 150 11.17 9.69 6.53
N LEU A 151 11.38 10.97 6.86
CA LEU A 151 10.79 12.07 6.12
C LEU A 151 11.54 12.25 4.81
N ASP A 152 10.84 12.51 3.71
CA ASP A 152 11.48 12.84 2.43
C ASP A 152 12.11 14.24 2.46
N GLU A 153 13.02 14.49 1.53
CA GLU A 153 13.74 15.76 1.40
C GLU A 153 12.80 16.97 1.25
N GLY A 154 11.71 16.83 0.50
CA GLY A 154 10.75 17.92 0.28
C GLY A 154 10.03 18.30 1.57
N THR A 155 9.63 17.32 2.37
CA THR A 155 9.08 17.56 3.71
C THR A 155 10.10 18.22 4.63
N LEU A 156 11.36 17.77 4.61
CA LEU A 156 12.43 18.38 5.41
C LEU A 156 12.70 19.84 5.01
N ARG A 157 12.72 20.15 3.71
CA ARG A 157 12.79 21.52 3.20
C ARG A 157 11.68 22.38 3.77
N ILE A 158 10.43 21.90 3.73
CA ILE A 158 9.27 22.65 4.22
C ILE A 158 9.39 22.92 5.72
N LEU A 159 9.73 21.91 6.52
CA LEU A 159 9.92 22.06 7.97
C LEU A 159 11.02 23.07 8.29
N TYR A 160 12.13 23.00 7.55
CA TYR A 160 13.26 23.92 7.73
C TYR A 160 12.89 25.36 7.36
N LEU A 161 12.27 25.58 6.20
CA LEU A 161 11.85 26.92 5.76
C LEU A 161 10.78 27.52 6.68
N ARG A 162 9.94 26.70 7.32
CA ARG A 162 8.95 27.14 8.31
C ARG A 162 9.52 27.34 9.71
N GLY A 163 10.79 27.02 9.94
CA GLY A 163 11.43 27.13 11.26
C GLY A 163 10.98 26.07 12.28
N GLU A 164 10.33 25.00 11.83
CA GLU A 164 9.91 23.86 12.69
C GLU A 164 11.10 22.98 13.09
N ILE A 165 12.16 22.99 12.27
CA ILE A 165 13.44 22.34 12.57
C ILE A 165 14.57 23.33 12.35
N ASP A 166 15.60 23.24 13.20
CA ASP A 166 16.83 24.02 13.05
C ASP A 166 17.82 23.33 12.09
N GLU A 167 18.96 23.97 11.86
CA GLU A 167 20.01 23.43 10.99
C GLU A 167 20.57 22.10 11.54
N SER A 168 20.80 21.98 12.85
CA SER A 168 21.30 20.75 13.45
C SER A 168 20.38 19.57 13.18
N ARG A 169 19.07 19.76 13.41
CA ARG A 169 18.04 18.75 13.17
C ARG A 169 17.88 18.45 11.69
N LEU A 170 17.99 19.45 10.82
CA LEU A 170 17.98 19.23 9.38
C LEU A 170 19.10 18.25 8.97
N TYR A 171 20.33 18.48 9.41
CA TYR A 171 21.47 17.63 9.05
C TYR A 171 21.32 16.21 9.61
N GLU A 172 20.79 16.07 10.83
CA GLU A 172 20.45 14.76 11.38
C GLU A 172 19.47 14.00 10.48
N ARG A 173 18.35 14.63 10.09
CA ARG A 173 17.34 13.99 9.24
C ARG A 173 17.82 13.70 7.82
N MET A 174 18.63 14.59 7.25
CA MET A 174 19.22 14.36 5.93
C MET A 174 20.20 13.19 5.93
N ARG A 175 20.89 12.92 7.04
CA ARG A 175 21.71 11.70 7.20
C ARG A 175 20.87 10.42 7.23
N GLU A 176 19.66 10.46 7.80
CA GLU A 176 18.71 9.32 7.75
C GLU A 176 18.31 8.98 6.30
N LEU A 177 18.34 9.97 5.40
CA LEU A 177 18.13 9.79 3.96
C LEU A 177 19.40 9.38 3.19
N GLY A 178 20.55 9.29 3.86
CA GLY A 178 21.84 8.96 3.24
C GLY A 178 22.59 10.14 2.62
N TYR A 179 22.19 11.39 2.91
CA TYR A 179 22.97 12.56 2.51
C TYR A 179 24.15 12.80 3.46
N THR A 180 25.27 13.27 2.90
CA THR A 180 26.42 13.74 3.68
C THR A 180 26.19 15.20 4.10
N ASP A 181 26.84 15.64 5.18
CA ASP A 181 26.76 17.03 5.65
C ASP A 181 27.12 18.05 4.55
N ILE A 182 28.10 17.72 3.69
CA ILE A 182 28.46 18.55 2.52
C ILE A 182 27.27 18.69 1.56
N ARG A 183 26.67 17.57 1.16
CA ARG A 183 25.51 17.58 0.23
C ARG A 183 24.30 18.24 0.84
N THR A 184 24.07 18.06 2.15
CA THR A 184 23.00 18.76 2.88
C THR A 184 23.19 20.27 2.80
N GLY A 185 24.41 20.76 3.05
CA GLY A 185 24.72 22.18 2.95
C GLY A 185 24.61 22.74 1.54
N GLU A 186 24.95 21.96 0.51
CA GLU A 186 24.71 22.32 -0.90
C GLU A 186 23.21 22.38 -1.22
N MET A 187 22.45 21.39 -0.79
CA MET A 187 21.01 21.29 -1.01
C MET A 187 20.25 22.44 -0.36
N ALA A 188 20.56 22.75 0.91
CA ALA A 188 19.90 23.82 1.66
C ALA A 188 20.02 25.19 0.99
N LYS A 189 21.12 25.44 0.26
CA LYS A 189 21.31 26.68 -0.52
C LYS A 189 20.30 26.82 -1.66
N THR A 190 19.84 25.70 -2.23
CA THR A 190 18.88 25.68 -3.35
C THR A 190 17.45 26.01 -2.91
N TRP A 191 17.15 25.95 -1.60
CA TRP A 191 15.80 26.11 -1.10
C TRP A 191 15.37 27.57 -0.95
N LYS A 192 16.34 28.49 -0.88
CA LYS A 192 16.08 29.93 -0.93
C LYS A 192 15.71 30.31 -2.36
N THR A 193 14.56 30.93 -2.50
CA THR A 193 14.02 31.38 -3.77
C THR A 193 14.78 32.62 -4.23
N ILE A 194 15.24 32.60 -5.48
CA ILE A 194 15.78 33.75 -6.20
C ILE A 194 14.78 34.08 -7.32
N PRO A 195 14.38 35.35 -7.48
CA PRO A 195 13.53 35.78 -8.59
C PRO A 195 14.10 35.34 -9.95
N GLY A 196 13.20 35.01 -10.88
CA GLY A 196 13.61 34.64 -12.23
C GLY A 196 14.22 35.83 -13.00
N PRO A 197 14.94 35.59 -14.11
CA PRO A 197 15.56 36.67 -14.88
C PRO A 197 14.59 37.77 -15.33
N ALA A 198 13.36 37.44 -15.69
CA ALA A 198 12.33 38.41 -16.07
C ALA A 198 11.94 39.33 -14.91
N ASP A 199 11.72 38.76 -13.72
CA ASP A 199 11.40 39.53 -12.50
C ASP A 199 12.56 40.43 -12.10
N LEU A 200 13.81 39.94 -12.22
CA LEU A 200 15.00 40.75 -11.92
C LEU A 200 15.10 41.95 -12.86
N LEU A 201 14.88 41.75 -14.17
CA LEU A 201 14.87 42.86 -15.13
C LEU A 201 13.72 43.84 -14.85
N HIS A 202 12.55 43.34 -14.46
CA HIS A 202 11.42 44.17 -14.07
C HIS A 202 11.71 44.99 -12.79
N MET A 203 12.41 44.41 -11.81
CA MET A 203 12.85 45.12 -10.61
C MET A 203 13.88 46.21 -10.94
N VAL A 204 14.81 45.93 -11.87
CA VAL A 204 15.77 46.94 -12.38
C VAL A 204 15.03 48.09 -13.04
N ALA A 205 14.10 47.77 -13.95
CA ALA A 205 13.21 48.71 -14.63
C ALA A 205 12.44 49.64 -13.67
N LYS A 206 12.01 49.10 -12.52
CA LYS A 206 11.21 49.79 -11.51
C LYS A 206 12.05 50.41 -10.39
N GLU A 207 13.34 50.70 -10.65
CA GLU A 207 14.24 51.38 -9.72
C GLU A 207 14.46 50.63 -8.38
N ALA A 208 14.13 49.33 -8.31
CA ALA A 208 14.17 48.59 -7.06
C ALA A 208 15.58 48.40 -6.50
N PHE A 209 16.61 48.53 -7.33
CA PHE A 209 18.01 48.42 -6.93
C PHE A 209 18.71 49.78 -6.71
N GLU A 210 17.96 50.89 -6.76
CA GLU A 210 18.48 52.25 -6.63
C GLU A 210 17.95 52.94 -5.35
N PRO A 211 18.69 52.88 -4.22
CA PRO A 211 18.18 53.36 -2.94
C PRO A 211 17.76 54.81 -2.88
N ASP A 212 18.54 55.68 -3.51
CA ASP A 212 18.22 57.09 -3.65
C ASP A 212 16.89 57.29 -4.40
N MET A 213 16.68 56.56 -5.50
CA MET A 213 15.47 56.64 -6.32
C MET A 213 14.23 56.11 -5.62
N TYR A 214 14.26 54.88 -5.09
CA TYR A 214 13.08 54.32 -4.47
C TYR A 214 12.71 55.02 -3.16
N THR A 215 13.67 55.63 -2.46
CA THR A 215 13.40 56.46 -1.27
C THR A 215 12.78 57.79 -1.67
N LEU A 216 13.31 58.45 -2.70
CA LEU A 216 12.77 59.71 -3.24
C LEU A 216 11.31 59.54 -3.69
N LEU A 217 11.03 58.44 -4.38
CA LEU A 217 9.69 58.10 -4.89
C LEU A 217 8.79 57.44 -3.83
N GLY A 218 9.31 57.14 -2.64
CA GLY A 218 8.56 56.49 -1.56
C GLY A 218 8.09 55.07 -1.87
N LEU A 219 8.76 54.35 -2.76
CA LEU A 219 8.36 53.01 -3.21
C LEU A 219 8.60 51.92 -2.16
N ASP A 220 9.49 52.19 -1.20
CA ASP A 220 9.78 51.32 -0.05
C ASP A 220 8.75 51.47 1.08
N GLN A 221 7.86 52.45 0.99
CA GLN A 221 6.89 52.75 2.03
C GLN A 221 5.76 51.72 2.08
N GLY A 222 5.24 51.49 3.29
CA GLY A 222 4.09 50.61 3.50
C GLY A 222 4.37 49.11 3.33
N PHE A 223 5.64 48.69 3.35
CA PHE A 223 6.00 47.27 3.20
C PHE A 223 5.26 46.39 4.22
N PRO A 224 4.47 45.40 3.76
CA PRO A 224 3.57 44.65 4.61
C PRO A 224 4.38 43.56 5.33
N THR A 225 4.95 43.93 6.48
CA THR A 225 5.90 43.10 7.24
C THR A 225 5.25 41.86 7.86
N GLU A 226 3.93 41.89 8.11
CA GLU A 226 3.17 40.78 8.71
C GLU A 226 3.16 39.53 7.82
N GLN A 227 3.40 39.68 6.52
CA GLN A 227 3.38 38.63 5.51
C GLN A 227 4.73 37.90 5.42
N MET A 228 5.79 38.45 6.02
CA MET A 228 7.14 37.91 5.94
C MET A 228 7.28 36.47 6.42
N PRO A 229 6.66 36.03 7.53
CA PRO A 229 6.73 34.62 7.94
C PRO A 229 6.21 33.67 6.86
N SER A 230 5.18 34.08 6.10
CA SER A 230 4.66 33.27 4.99
C SER A 230 5.60 33.26 3.79
N MET A 231 6.20 34.41 3.47
CA MET A 231 7.18 34.52 2.37
C MET A 231 8.45 33.70 2.65
N GLU A 232 8.97 33.78 3.88
CA GLU A 232 10.16 33.02 4.31
C GLU A 232 9.87 31.51 4.33
N ALA A 233 8.66 31.09 4.70
CA ALA A 233 8.21 29.70 4.59
C ALA A 233 8.19 29.18 3.14
N HIS A 234 8.12 30.07 2.15
CA HIS A 234 8.27 29.77 0.73
C HIS A 234 9.70 29.97 0.20
N GLY A 235 10.65 30.27 1.08
CA GLY A 235 12.05 30.49 0.75
C GLY A 235 12.36 31.88 0.20
N LEU A 236 11.38 32.79 0.13
CA LEU A 236 11.61 34.17 -0.32
C LEU A 236 12.17 34.99 0.84
N SER A 237 13.39 35.49 0.68
CA SER A 237 14.02 36.33 1.70
C SER A 237 13.36 37.71 1.79
N ARG A 238 13.48 38.36 2.95
CA ARG A 238 13.09 39.77 3.13
C ARG A 238 13.65 40.68 2.05
N TYR A 239 14.93 40.51 1.71
CA TYR A 239 15.58 41.26 0.64
C TYR A 239 14.79 41.18 -0.68
N TRP A 240 14.44 39.97 -1.12
CA TRP A 240 13.70 39.81 -2.37
C TRP A 240 12.24 40.27 -2.26
N ALA A 241 11.59 40.04 -1.12
CA ALA A 241 10.24 40.54 -0.86
C ALA A 241 10.16 42.06 -0.94
N GLU A 242 11.14 42.77 -0.37
CA GLU A 242 11.24 44.23 -0.44
C GLU A 242 11.49 44.71 -1.88
N LYS A 243 12.27 43.98 -2.69
CA LYS A 243 12.46 44.33 -4.12
C LYS A 243 11.19 44.13 -4.94
N TYR A 244 10.44 43.05 -4.71
CA TYR A 244 9.12 42.88 -5.31
C TYR A 244 8.18 44.00 -4.89
N TRP A 245 8.20 44.41 -3.62
CA TRP A 245 7.41 45.54 -3.15
C TRP A 245 7.82 46.83 -3.84
N ILE A 246 9.08 47.20 -3.89
CA ILE A 246 9.48 48.44 -4.58
C ILE A 246 9.03 48.43 -6.05
N ALA A 247 9.10 47.27 -6.71
CA ALA A 247 8.68 47.12 -8.10
C ALA A 247 7.17 47.03 -8.34
N HIS A 248 6.34 46.84 -7.30
CA HIS A 248 4.90 46.59 -7.47
C HIS A 248 4.09 47.83 -7.83
N TRP A 249 4.64 49.03 -7.61
CA TRP A 249 3.93 50.28 -7.84
C TRP A 249 3.78 50.61 -9.32
N ASP A 250 2.59 51.11 -9.68
CA ASP A 250 2.33 51.72 -10.97
C ASP A 250 2.60 53.22 -10.90
N GLN A 251 3.40 53.70 -11.85
CA GLN A 251 3.73 55.12 -11.98
C GLN A 251 2.66 55.84 -12.81
N PRO A 252 2.48 57.16 -12.62
CA PRO A 252 1.64 57.95 -13.52
C PRO A 252 2.05 57.77 -14.98
N SER A 253 1.07 57.68 -15.87
CA SER A 253 1.32 57.73 -17.31
C SER A 253 1.90 59.08 -17.73
N ILE A 254 2.54 59.14 -18.90
CA ILE A 254 3.10 60.37 -19.47
C ILE A 254 2.05 61.49 -19.56
N GLY A 255 0.83 61.16 -20.00
CA GLY A 255 -0.27 62.12 -20.07
C GLY A 255 -0.67 62.66 -18.69
N GLN A 256 -0.70 61.78 -17.67
CA GLN A 256 -0.92 62.21 -16.28
C GLN A 256 0.24 63.10 -15.79
N GLY A 257 1.47 62.82 -16.18
CA GLY A 257 2.63 63.68 -15.91
C GLY A 257 2.47 65.09 -16.47
N PHE A 258 2.07 65.22 -17.74
CA PHE A 258 1.79 66.54 -18.33
C PHE A 258 0.61 67.26 -17.65
N GLU A 259 -0.46 66.53 -17.30
CA GLU A 259 -1.57 67.10 -16.53
C GLU A 259 -1.12 67.59 -15.15
N MET A 260 -0.26 66.83 -14.45
CA MET A 260 0.32 67.23 -13.17
C MET A 260 1.20 68.47 -13.32
N LEU A 261 1.99 68.57 -14.38
CA LEU A 261 2.81 69.74 -14.70
C LEU A 261 1.92 70.98 -14.94
N HIS A 262 0.89 70.88 -15.79
CA HIS A 262 0.01 72.01 -16.09
C HIS A 262 -0.87 72.47 -14.93
N ARG A 263 -1.03 71.63 -13.90
CA ARG A 263 -1.75 71.94 -12.66
C ARG A 263 -0.83 72.40 -11.53
N ASP A 264 0.45 72.61 -11.81
CA ASP A 264 1.46 72.99 -10.83
C ASP A 264 1.61 72.00 -9.65
N VAL A 265 1.32 70.71 -9.88
CA VAL A 265 1.52 69.63 -8.89
C VAL A 265 3.00 69.19 -8.86
N ILE A 266 3.66 69.24 -10.02
CA ILE A 266 5.08 68.90 -10.21
C ILE A 266 5.75 69.94 -11.11
N GLY A 267 7.09 70.02 -11.09
CA GLY A 267 7.88 70.82 -12.01
C GLY A 267 8.44 70.01 -13.19
N LEU A 268 9.21 70.69 -14.05
CA LEU A 268 9.93 70.04 -15.15
C LEU A 268 10.94 68.97 -14.68
N PRO A 269 11.71 69.17 -13.59
CA PRO A 269 12.63 68.13 -13.11
C PRO A 269 11.91 66.84 -12.68
N GLU A 270 10.76 66.97 -12.01
CA GLU A 270 9.96 65.83 -11.61
C GLU A 270 9.28 65.15 -12.81
N LEU A 271 8.92 65.90 -13.86
CA LEU A 271 8.43 65.32 -15.11
C LEU A 271 9.52 64.50 -15.83
N ASP A 272 10.75 65.00 -15.89
CA ASP A 272 11.90 64.24 -16.41
C ASP A 272 12.19 62.98 -15.57
N LEU A 273 12.09 63.10 -14.24
CA LEU A 273 12.18 61.96 -13.32
C LEU A 273 11.11 60.91 -13.61
N LEU A 274 9.87 61.34 -13.88
CA LEU A 274 8.78 60.44 -14.27
C LEU A 274 9.11 59.72 -15.58
N PHE A 275 9.62 60.44 -16.59
CA PHE A 275 10.03 59.83 -17.87
C PHE A 275 11.09 58.74 -17.69
N ARG A 276 12.03 58.96 -16.78
CA ARG A 276 12.97 57.91 -16.37
C ARG A 276 12.25 56.74 -15.72
N ALA A 277 11.39 56.99 -14.73
CA ALA A 277 10.71 55.95 -13.94
C ALA A 277 9.71 55.11 -14.74
N VAL A 278 9.16 55.63 -15.84
CA VAL A 278 8.34 54.88 -16.81
C VAL A 278 9.15 54.32 -17.99
N GLU A 279 10.48 54.31 -17.87
CA GLU A 279 11.42 53.69 -18.82
C GLU A 279 11.44 54.29 -20.23
N ILE A 280 11.17 55.59 -20.38
CA ILE A 280 11.40 56.26 -21.67
C ILE A 280 12.91 56.24 -21.93
N PRO A 281 13.41 55.86 -23.13
CA PRO A 281 14.84 55.88 -23.39
C PRO A 281 15.41 57.31 -23.26
N PRO A 282 16.64 57.51 -22.73
CA PRO A 282 17.21 58.84 -22.50
C PRO A 282 17.22 59.78 -23.70
N TYR A 283 17.24 59.24 -24.93
CA TYR A 283 17.16 60.04 -26.16
C TYR A 283 15.82 60.78 -26.33
N TRP A 284 14.74 60.21 -25.79
CA TRP A 284 13.37 60.74 -25.91
C TRP A 284 12.91 61.52 -24.68
N ARG A 285 13.79 61.70 -23.69
CA ARG A 285 13.53 62.51 -22.50
C ARG A 285 13.93 63.96 -22.76
#